data_AF-A0A6P1TSP4-F1
#
_entry.id   AF-A0A6P1TSP4-F1
#
_cell.length_a   1.000
_cell.length_b   1.000
_cell.length_c   1.000
_cell.angle_alpha   90.00
_cell.angle_beta   90.00
_cell.angle_gamma   90.00
#
_symmetry.space_group_name_H-M   'P 1'
#
loop_
_entity.id
_entity.type
_entity.pdbx_description
1 polymer ?
#
loop_
_entity_poly.entity_id
_entity_poly.type
_entity_poly.pdbx_seq_one_letter_code
_entity_poly.pdbx_strand_id
1 'polypeptide(L)'
;MDKGKLCGLALAGMIGFLSISPITTFAAETNTESVTQTDNLNKNKDRKAIEEKLKKASEKWNTLSAKQKEEVYSLLEEEMKVESRLMDKLAEFGILEQNDAEAMKSRMQERYNRIKESGDFPFIRQKGRK
;
A
#
# COMPACT_ATOMS: atom_id res chain seq x y z
N MET A 1 57.61 35.11 -19.12
CA MET A 1 57.21 36.47 -19.54
C MET A 1 55.79 36.36 -20.07
N ASP A 2 54.77 37.11 -19.68
CA ASP A 2 54.43 37.97 -18.55
C ASP A 2 52.88 37.99 -18.59
N LYS A 3 52.20 37.67 -17.48
CA LYS A 3 51.51 38.62 -16.57
C LYS A 3 50.47 39.55 -17.22
N GLY A 4 49.22 39.46 -16.73
CA GLY A 4 48.19 40.49 -16.87
C GLY A 4 46.83 40.03 -16.30
N LYS A 5 46.61 40.06 -14.97
CA LYS A 5 45.77 41.03 -14.21
C LYS A 5 44.27 40.91 -14.56
N LEU A 6 43.36 40.32 -13.77
CA LEU A 6 42.92 40.61 -12.38
C LEU A 6 42.41 42.05 -12.20
N CYS A 7 41.10 42.25 -12.40
CA CYS A 7 40.23 43.35 -11.94
C CYS A 7 38.77 42.85 -12.11
N GLY A 8 37.83 42.89 -11.16
CA GLY A 8 37.84 43.41 -9.81
C GLY A 8 36.67 42.85 -9.01
N LEU A 9 36.89 42.80 -7.69
CA LEU A 9 35.89 42.57 -6.65
C LEU A 9 34.87 43.71 -6.61
N ALA A 10 33.59 43.36 -6.48
CA ALA A 10 32.61 44.19 -5.79
C ALA A 10 32.00 43.36 -4.66
N LEU A 11 32.42 43.68 -3.44
CA LEU A 11 32.00 43.09 -2.18
C LEU A 11 31.21 44.18 -1.45
N ALA A 12 29.90 44.00 -1.27
CA ALA A 12 29.05 44.73 -0.32
C ALA A 12 27.67 44.05 -0.31
N GLY A 13 27.37 43.21 0.68
CA GLY A 13 26.54 43.56 1.84
C GLY A 13 25.12 42.98 1.64
N MET A 14 24.49 42.22 2.53
CA MET A 14 24.49 42.30 3.97
C MET A 14 24.31 40.91 4.62
N ILE A 15 25.03 40.71 5.70
CA ILE A 15 24.70 39.74 6.75
C ILE A 15 23.46 40.26 7.47
N GLY A 16 22.38 39.48 7.48
CA GLY A 16 21.20 39.70 8.31
C GLY A 16 20.94 38.48 9.17
N PHE A 17 21.76 38.32 10.21
CA PHE A 17 21.51 37.40 11.31
C PHE A 17 20.53 38.05 12.31
N LEU A 18 19.62 37.23 12.84
CA LEU A 18 18.84 37.39 14.07
C LEU A 18 17.59 38.30 14.04
N SER A 19 16.44 37.67 13.82
CA SER A 19 15.28 37.90 14.67
C SER A 19 14.81 36.56 15.25
N ILE A 20 15.46 36.13 16.33
CA ILE A 20 14.90 35.16 17.27
C ILE A 20 13.81 35.91 18.04
N SER A 21 12.55 35.64 17.75
CA SER A 21 11.46 35.97 18.67
C SER A 21 11.47 34.98 19.84
N PRO A 22 11.18 35.42 21.08
CA PRO A 22 11.43 34.64 22.29
C PRO A 22 10.53 33.41 22.39
N ILE A 23 11.15 32.28 22.73
CA ILE A 23 10.45 31.10 23.24
C ILE A 23 9.85 31.49 24.60
N THR A 24 8.56 31.81 24.63
CA THR A 24 7.78 31.68 25.86
C THR A 24 7.48 30.21 26.05
N THR A 25 8.28 29.57 26.92
CA THR A 25 7.95 28.31 27.56
C THR A 25 6.55 28.38 28.15
N PHE A 26 5.61 27.66 27.54
CA PHE A 26 4.47 27.09 28.26
C PHE A 26 4.65 25.57 28.23
N ALA A 27 5.20 25.05 29.32
CA ALA A 27 4.84 23.71 29.73
C ALA A 27 3.35 23.74 30.10
N ALA A 28 2.52 23.18 29.23
CA ALA A 28 1.17 22.77 29.56
C ALA A 28 0.96 21.41 28.92
N GLU A 29 1.25 20.36 29.71
CA GLU A 29 0.54 19.09 29.56
C GLU A 29 -0.97 19.41 29.50
N THR A 30 -1.68 18.83 28.54
CA THR A 30 -3.03 18.26 28.71
C THR A 30 -3.59 17.83 27.35
N ASN A 31 -3.81 16.52 27.24
CA ASN A 31 -4.82 15.85 26.41
C ASN A 31 -4.96 16.33 24.95
N THR A 32 -4.03 15.92 24.08
CA THR A 32 -4.43 15.61 22.70
C THR A 32 -5.24 14.34 22.72
N GLU A 33 -6.54 14.50 23.00
CA GLU A 33 -7.57 13.55 22.61
C GLU A 33 -7.31 13.15 21.15
N SER A 34 -7.07 11.86 20.96
CA SER A 34 -6.98 11.24 19.65
C SER A 34 -8.28 11.52 18.89
N VAL A 35 -8.26 12.52 18.01
CA VAL A 35 -9.29 12.66 16.97
C VAL A 35 -9.01 11.59 15.91
N THR A 36 -9.39 10.36 16.24
CA THR A 36 -9.76 9.34 15.26
C THR A 36 -11.13 8.76 15.63
N GLN A 37 -12.11 9.64 15.86
CA GLN A 37 -13.49 9.29 15.54
C GLN A 37 -13.73 9.60 14.06
N THR A 38 -13.42 8.62 13.20
CA THR A 38 -14.05 8.52 11.88
C THR A 38 -15.15 7.46 11.94
N ASP A 39 -16.36 7.95 12.19
CA ASP A 39 -17.65 7.46 11.68
C ASP A 39 -17.90 5.94 11.67
N ASN A 40 -18.25 5.40 12.84
CA ASN A 40 -18.81 4.04 12.97
C ASN A 40 -20.28 3.90 12.50
N LEU A 41 -20.90 4.96 11.97
CA LEU A 41 -22.34 4.98 11.65
C LEU A 41 -22.71 4.53 10.23
N ASN A 42 -21.77 4.45 9.28
CA ASN A 42 -22.09 4.13 7.86
C ASN A 42 -21.63 2.73 7.38
N LYS A 43 -20.94 1.97 8.24
CA LYS A 43 -20.28 0.70 7.90
C LYS A 43 -21.23 -0.37 7.32
N ASN A 44 -22.51 -0.36 7.69
CA ASN A 44 -23.49 -1.34 7.23
C ASN A 44 -24.07 -1.00 5.85
N LYS A 45 -24.27 0.28 5.53
CA LYS A 45 -24.75 0.71 4.21
C LYS A 45 -23.67 0.51 3.15
N ASP A 46 -22.42 0.85 3.50
CA ASP A 46 -21.26 0.67 2.62
C ASP A 46 -20.99 -0.82 2.34
N ARG A 47 -21.16 -1.69 3.35
CA ARG A 47 -21.05 -3.14 3.17
C ARG A 47 -22.06 -3.71 2.19
N LYS A 48 -23.34 -3.35 2.30
CA LYS A 48 -24.38 -3.81 1.37
C LYS A 48 -24.12 -3.33 -0.05
N ALA A 49 -23.71 -2.06 -0.21
CA ALA A 49 -23.36 -1.51 -1.52
C ALA A 49 -22.16 -2.23 -2.17
N ILE A 50 -21.15 -2.61 -1.38
CA ILE A 50 -20.01 -3.39 -1.86
C ILE A 50 -20.45 -4.82 -2.25
N GLU A 51 -21.29 -5.46 -1.44
CA GLU A 51 -21.80 -6.81 -1.71
C GLU A 51 -22.61 -6.87 -3.02
N GLU A 52 -23.48 -5.89 -3.27
CA GLU A 52 -24.21 -5.78 -4.53
C GLU A 52 -23.28 -5.58 -5.74
N LYS A 53 -22.25 -4.73 -5.60
CA LYS A 53 -21.25 -4.53 -6.67
C LYS A 53 -20.49 -5.81 -6.97
N LEU A 54 -20.08 -6.54 -5.94
CA LEU A 54 -19.39 -7.83 -6.09
C LEU A 54 -20.28 -8.90 -6.71
N LYS A 55 -21.56 -8.95 -6.34
CA LYS A 55 -22.54 -9.86 -6.96
C LYS A 55 -22.68 -9.59 -8.45
N LYS A 56 -22.87 -8.32 -8.84
CA LYS A 56 -22.94 -7.91 -10.26
C LYS A 56 -21.65 -8.24 -11.02
N ALA A 57 -20.48 -8.07 -10.38
CA ALA A 57 -19.20 -8.46 -10.97
C ALA A 57 -19.11 -9.98 -11.19
N SER A 58 -19.57 -10.78 -10.23
CA SER A 58 -19.64 -12.25 -10.36
C SER A 58 -20.59 -12.69 -11.47
N GLU A 59 -21.75 -12.05 -11.60
CA GLU A 59 -22.69 -12.32 -12.71
C GLU A 59 -22.04 -12.05 -14.08
N LYS A 60 -21.35 -10.92 -14.23
CA LYS A 60 -20.60 -10.61 -15.45
C LYS A 60 -19.43 -11.58 -15.68
N TRP A 61 -18.73 -11.96 -14.62
CA TRP A 61 -17.66 -12.96 -14.69
C TRP A 61 -18.16 -14.28 -15.27
N ASN A 62 -19.35 -14.72 -14.87
CA ASN A 62 -19.95 -15.96 -15.37
C ASN A 62 -20.33 -15.91 -16.85
N THR A 63 -20.47 -14.73 -17.44
CA THR A 63 -20.70 -14.58 -18.89
C THR A 63 -19.41 -14.65 -19.73
N LEU A 64 -18.24 -14.59 -19.11
CA LEU A 64 -16.97 -14.65 -19.82
C LEU A 64 -16.67 -16.06 -20.34
N SER A 65 -16.03 -16.12 -21.51
CA SER A 65 -15.51 -17.38 -22.06
C SER A 65 -14.37 -17.93 -21.21
N ALA A 66 -14.11 -19.24 -21.33
CA ALA A 66 -12.99 -19.89 -20.65
C ALA A 66 -11.64 -19.23 -20.97
N LYS A 67 -11.43 -18.81 -22.23
CA LYS A 67 -10.20 -18.13 -22.67
C LYS A 67 -10.01 -16.79 -21.93
N GLN A 68 -11.06 -15.98 -21.84
CA GLN A 68 -11.00 -14.70 -21.12
C GLN A 68 -10.78 -14.89 -19.62
N LYS A 69 -11.34 -15.95 -19.02
CA LYS A 69 -11.08 -16.29 -17.62
C LYS A 69 -9.62 -16.72 -17.40
N GLU A 70 -9.07 -17.53 -18.30
CA GLU A 70 -7.68 -17.98 -18.21
C GLU A 70 -6.68 -16.82 -18.36
N GLU A 71 -6.96 -15.83 -19.20
CA GLU A 71 -6.15 -14.60 -19.30
C GLU A 71 -6.07 -13.89 -17.93
N VAL A 72 -7.19 -13.80 -17.21
CA VAL A 72 -7.22 -13.20 -15.86
C VAL A 72 -6.52 -14.09 -14.83
N TYR A 73 -6.69 -15.41 -14.89
CA TYR A 73 -5.98 -16.32 -13.99
C TYR A 73 -4.47 -16.28 -14.19
N SER A 74 -4.00 -16.11 -15.43
CA SER A 74 -2.59 -15.94 -15.73
C SER A 74 -2.01 -14.69 -15.06
N LEU A 75 -2.75 -13.57 -15.09
CA LEU A 75 -2.35 -12.34 -14.40
C LEU A 75 -2.27 -12.52 -12.88
N LEU A 76 -3.20 -13.26 -12.27
CA LEU A 76 -3.14 -13.56 -10.83
C LEU A 76 -1.94 -14.44 -10.47
N GLU A 77 -1.58 -15.38 -11.34
CA GLU A 77 -0.41 -16.22 -11.14
C GLU A 77 0.88 -15.38 -11.19
N GLU A 78 0.96 -14.44 -12.13
CA GLU A 78 2.08 -13.50 -12.22
C GLU A 78 2.17 -12.60 -11.00
N GLU A 79 1.04 -12.02 -10.56
CA GLU A 79 0.95 -11.22 -9.33
C GLU A 79 1.45 -12.02 -8.12
N MET A 80 0.94 -13.24 -7.93
CA MET A 80 1.36 -14.13 -6.84
C MET A 80 2.87 -14.42 -6.90
N LYS A 81 3.45 -14.64 -8.09
CA LYS A 81 4.90 -14.87 -8.25
C LYS A 81 5.72 -13.63 -7.93
N VAL A 82 5.20 -12.42 -8.21
CA VAL A 82 5.85 -11.17 -7.82
C VAL A 82 5.78 -10.98 -6.30
N GLU A 83 4.63 -11.20 -5.70
CA GLU A 83 4.44 -11.08 -4.25
C GLU A 83 5.28 -12.12 -3.47
N SER A 84 5.38 -13.34 -3.98
CA SER A 84 6.27 -14.38 -3.44
C SER A 84 7.73 -13.92 -3.42
N ARG A 85 8.23 -13.33 -4.51
CA ARG A 85 9.58 -12.76 -4.59
C ARG A 85 9.78 -11.57 -3.65
N LEU A 86 8.73 -10.78 -3.42
CA LEU A 86 8.75 -9.73 -2.40
C LEU A 86 8.92 -10.34 -1.01
N MET A 87 8.17 -11.39 -0.66
CA MET A 87 8.32 -12.08 0.63
C MET A 87 9.74 -12.62 0.83
N ASP A 88 10.34 -13.19 -0.22
CA ASP A 88 11.73 -13.65 -0.17
C ASP A 88 12.70 -12.51 0.16
N LYS A 89 12.52 -11.33 -0.46
CA LYS A 89 13.36 -10.16 -0.19
C LYS A 89 13.16 -9.59 1.21
N LEU A 90 11.92 -9.58 1.70
CA LEU A 90 11.62 -9.15 3.07
C LEU A 90 12.24 -10.09 4.11
N ALA A 91 12.25 -11.40 3.84
CA ALA A 91 12.94 -12.37 4.68
C ALA A 91 14.47 -12.23 4.61
N GLU A 92 15.03 -12.04 3.41
CA GLU A 92 16.46 -11.80 3.20
C GLU A 92 16.97 -10.57 3.96
N PHE A 93 16.16 -9.51 4.04
CA PHE A 93 16.49 -8.29 4.78
C PHE A 93 16.18 -8.38 6.28
N GLY A 94 15.68 -9.52 6.77
CA GLY A 94 15.32 -9.71 8.17
C GLY A 94 14.11 -8.88 8.63
N ILE A 95 13.30 -8.38 7.70
CA ILE A 95 12.05 -7.66 7.99
C ILE A 95 10.94 -8.66 8.35
N LEU A 96 10.96 -9.84 7.72
CA LEU A 96 10.08 -10.96 8.03
C LEU A 96 10.90 -12.17 8.46
N GLU A 97 10.34 -12.98 9.34
CA GLU A 97 10.89 -14.31 9.62
C GLU A 97 10.68 -15.23 8.40
N GLN A 98 11.65 -16.13 8.16
CA GLN A 98 11.59 -17.07 7.05
C GLN A 98 10.31 -17.94 7.09
N ASN A 99 9.94 -18.41 8.28
CA ASN A 99 8.74 -19.23 8.48
C ASN A 99 7.45 -18.44 8.15
N ASP A 100 7.41 -17.15 8.49
CA ASP A 100 6.27 -16.30 8.18
C ASP A 100 6.17 -16.02 6.68
N ALA A 101 7.29 -15.73 6.03
CA ALA A 101 7.35 -15.56 4.58
C ALA A 101 6.88 -16.83 3.84
N GLU A 102 7.29 -18.01 4.29
CA GLU A 102 6.85 -19.30 3.75
C GLU A 102 5.37 -19.59 3.99
N ALA A 103 4.85 -19.26 5.18
CA ALA A 103 3.44 -19.39 5.47
C ALA A 103 2.59 -18.45 4.60
N MET A 104 3.04 -17.22 4.37
CA MET A 104 2.37 -16.27 3.47
C MET A 104 2.36 -16.77 2.04
N LYS A 105 3.51 -17.23 1.52
CA LYS A 105 3.62 -17.84 0.17
C LYS A 105 2.67 -19.02 -0.01
N SER A 106 2.61 -19.91 0.97
CA SER A 106 1.72 -21.07 0.94
C SER A 106 0.25 -20.65 0.86
N ARG A 107 -0.16 -19.68 1.68
CA ARG A 107 -1.54 -19.15 1.66
C ARG A 107 -1.90 -18.48 0.34
N MET A 108 -0.95 -17.76 -0.28
CA MET A 108 -1.15 -17.17 -1.60
C MET A 108 -1.39 -18.24 -2.66
N GLN A 109 -0.56 -19.29 -2.67
CA GLN A 109 -0.70 -20.42 -3.60
C GLN A 109 -2.03 -21.16 -3.40
N GLU A 110 -2.40 -21.46 -2.16
CA GLU A 110 -3.69 -22.09 -1.85
C GLU A 110 -4.87 -21.24 -2.31
N ARG A 111 -4.78 -19.92 -2.14
CA ARG A 111 -5.82 -19.00 -2.63
C ARG A 111 -5.92 -19.02 -4.14
N TYR A 112 -4.79 -18.96 -4.86
CA TYR A 112 -4.78 -19.04 -6.32
C TYR A 112 -5.40 -20.35 -6.81
N ASN A 113 -4.94 -21.49 -6.27
CA ASN A 113 -5.44 -22.81 -6.65
C ASN A 113 -6.96 -22.90 -6.43
N ARG A 114 -7.44 -22.47 -5.27
CA ARG A 114 -8.88 -22.47 -4.96
C ARG A 114 -9.69 -21.62 -5.93
N ILE A 115 -9.22 -20.44 -6.30
CA ILE A 115 -9.91 -19.55 -7.24
C ILE A 115 -9.94 -20.16 -8.64
N LYS A 116 -8.82 -20.74 -9.08
CA LYS A 116 -8.71 -21.38 -10.39
C LYS A 116 -9.59 -22.63 -10.49
N GLU A 117 -9.56 -23.47 -9.47
CA GLU A 117 -10.38 -24.69 -9.37
C GLU A 117 -11.88 -24.38 -9.32
N SER A 118 -12.29 -23.35 -8.56
CA SER A 118 -13.71 -23.01 -8.45
C SER A 118 -14.25 -22.27 -9.67
N GLY A 119 -13.37 -21.68 -10.50
CA GLY A 119 -13.79 -20.88 -11.65
C GLY A 119 -14.44 -19.54 -11.26
N ASP A 120 -14.31 -19.14 -9.99
CA ASP A 120 -14.99 -17.98 -9.41
C ASP A 120 -14.29 -16.67 -9.72
N PHE A 121 -15.03 -15.58 -9.49
CA PHE A 121 -14.49 -14.23 -9.54
C PHE A 121 -13.43 -14.04 -8.43
N PRO A 122 -12.17 -13.65 -8.77
CA PRO A 122 -11.02 -13.66 -7.85
C PRO A 122 -11.12 -12.78 -6.59
N PHE A 123 -12.01 -11.78 -6.62
CA PHE A 123 -12.15 -10.78 -5.55
C PHE A 123 -13.42 -10.98 -4.70
N ILE A 124 -14.12 -12.11 -4.87
CA ILE A 124 -15.18 -12.47 -3.92
C ILE A 124 -14.52 -12.71 -2.57
N ARG A 125 -14.88 -11.89 -1.59
CA ARG A 125 -14.56 -12.18 -0.19
C ARG A 125 -15.33 -13.45 0.18
N GLN A 126 -14.64 -14.58 0.29
CA GLN A 126 -15.21 -15.73 0.97
C GLN A 126 -15.52 -15.28 2.40
N LYS A 127 -16.82 -15.30 2.77
CA LYS A 127 -17.20 -15.23 4.18
C LYS A 127 -16.43 -16.35 4.86
N GLY A 128 -15.60 -16.01 5.85
CA GLY A 128 -14.85 -17.00 6.61
C GLY A 128 -15.82 -18.11 7.01
N ARG A 129 -15.49 -19.36 6.63
CA ARG A 129 -16.22 -20.52 7.14
C ARG A 129 -16.15 -20.41 8.67
N LYS A 130 -17.32 -20.19 9.29
CA LYS A 130 -17.47 -20.32 10.74
C LYS A 130 -17.32 -21.78 11.12
#